data_AF-A0A7W7D8K8-F1
#
_entry.id   AF-A0A7W7D8K8-F1
#
_cell.length_a   1.000
_cell.length_b   1.000
_cell.length_c   1.000
_cell.angle_alpha   90.00
_cell.angle_beta   90.00
_cell.angle_gamma   90.00
#
_symmetry.space_group_name_H-M   'P 1'
#
loop_
_entity.id
_entity.type
_entity.pdbx_description
1 polymer ?
#
loop_
_entity_poly.entity_id
_entity_poly.type
_entity_poly.pdbx_seq_one_letter_code
_entity_poly.pdbx_strand_id
1 'polypeptide(L)' 'MPSRMTAGQLAKAKQAAATAATLSKLAETATGLGVTRQAKNQAEGELVAAVGKRKATRLKEDALRRAGARAKGLHRLFG' A
#
# COMPACT_ATOMS: atom_id res chain seq x y z
N MET A 1 -30.49 -3.02 -11.76
CA MET A 1 -30.78 -1.97 -10.76
C MET A 1 -29.49 -1.45 -10.19
N PRO A 2 -29.12 -0.17 -10.33
CA PRO A 2 -27.95 0.37 -9.66
C PRO A 2 -28.26 0.51 -8.18
N SER A 3 -27.60 -0.27 -7.34
CA SER A 3 -27.64 -0.16 -5.88
C SER A 3 -27.13 1.23 -5.50
N ARG A 4 -28.05 2.20 -5.36
CA ARG A 4 -27.71 3.56 -4.92
C ARG A 4 -27.26 3.46 -3.47
N MET A 5 -25.94 3.49 -3.25
CA MET A 5 -25.36 3.59 -1.91
C MET A 5 -26.02 4.73 -1.14
N THR A 6 -26.40 4.48 0.10
CA THR A 6 -26.92 5.52 0.99
C THR A 6 -25.84 6.56 1.27
N ALA A 7 -26.22 7.80 1.60
CA ALA A 7 -25.23 8.87 1.89
C ALA A 7 -24.22 8.45 2.98
N GLY A 8 -24.67 7.69 3.99
CA GLY A 8 -23.81 7.12 5.03
C GLY A 8 -22.86 6.02 4.51
N GLN A 9 -23.29 5.20 3.56
CA GLN A 9 -22.42 4.21 2.91
C GLN A 9 -21.39 4.88 1.99
N LEU A 10 -21.78 5.95 1.29
CA LEU A 10 -20.88 6.77 0.48
C LEU A 10 -19.82 7.46 1.33
N ALA A 11 -20.20 8.02 2.49
CA ALA A 11 -19.25 8.63 3.42
C ALA A 11 -18.26 7.60 3.98
N LYS A 12 -18.74 6.43 4.40
CA LYS A 12 -17.87 5.32 4.86
C LYS A 12 -16.94 4.82 3.74
N ALA A 13 -17.45 4.69 2.52
CA ALA A 13 -16.65 4.30 1.36
C ALA A 13 -15.58 5.36 1.04
N LYS A 14 -15.92 6.65 1.10
CA LYS A 14 -14.98 7.76 0.92
C LYS A 14 -13.91 7.79 2.01
N GLN A 15 -14.29 7.60 3.28
CA GLN A 15 -13.34 7.53 4.38
C GLN A 15 -12.41 6.32 4.22
N ALA A 16 -12.95 5.13 3.97
CA ALA A 16 -12.15 3.93 3.73
C ALA A 16 -11.22 4.07 2.51
N ALA A 17 -11.68 4.73 1.44
CA ALA A 17 -10.87 5.04 0.27
C ALA A 17 -9.74 6.03 0.61
N ALA A 18 -10.01 7.06 1.42
CA ALA A 18 -8.99 7.99 1.89
C ALA A 18 -7.91 7.27 2.72
N THR A 19 -8.30 6.36 3.62
CA THR A 19 -7.36 5.53 4.39
C THR A 19 -6.57 4.57 3.49
N ALA A 20 -7.23 3.97 2.49
CA ALA A 20 -6.55 3.08 1.55
C ALA A 20 -5.56 3.85 0.65
N ALA A 21 -5.90 5.07 0.24
CA ALA A 21 -5.03 5.93 -0.54
C ALA A 21 -3.80 6.39 0.26
N THR A 22 -3.97 6.78 1.53
CA THR A 22 -2.84 7.13 2.40
C THR A 22 -1.93 5.93 2.66
N LEU A 23 -2.49 4.76 2.92
CA LEU A 23 -1.70 3.52 3.08
C LEU A 23 -0.96 3.13 1.80
N SER A 24 -1.56 3.31 0.63
CA SER A 24 -0.91 3.04 -0.66
C SER A 24 0.27 3.99 -0.89
N LYS A 25 0.08 5.29 -0.61
CA LYS A 25 1.15 6.29 -0.74
C LYS A 25 2.29 6.06 0.26
N LEU A 26 1.97 5.67 1.49
CA LEU A 26 2.96 5.26 2.48
C LEU A 26 3.72 3.99 2.03
N ALA A 27 3.03 3.02 1.43
CA ALA A 27 3.68 1.82 0.91
C ALA A 27 4.62 2.14 -0.27
N GLU A 28 4.19 3.00 -1.20
CA GLU A 28 4.99 3.47 -2.34
C GLU A 28 6.25 4.22 -1.87
N THR A 29 6.10 5.20 -0.96
CA THR A 29 7.24 5.92 -0.40
C THR A 29 8.17 5.00 0.39
N ALA A 30 7.62 4.02 1.11
CA ALA A 30 8.41 3.03 1.81
C ALA A 30 9.11 2.01 0.89
N THR A 31 8.78 1.95 -0.41
CA THR A 31 9.58 1.19 -1.40
C THR A 31 10.93 1.88 -1.68
N GLY A 32 11.00 3.20 -1.55
CA GLY A 32 12.22 3.98 -1.74
C GLY A 32 12.47 4.49 -3.17
N LEU A 33 11.49 4.39 -4.07
CA LEU A 33 11.58 4.97 -5.42
C LEU A 33 11.49 6.51 -5.31
N GLY A 34 12.58 7.21 -5.62
CA GLY A 34 12.62 8.68 -5.72
C GLY A 34 12.54 9.44 -4.39
N VAL A 35 12.70 8.76 -3.24
CA VAL A 35 12.64 9.39 -1.91
C VAL A 35 13.92 9.16 -1.11
N THR A 36 14.20 10.05 -0.15
CA THR A 36 15.37 9.93 0.73
C THR A 36 15.25 8.74 1.69
N ARG A 37 16.38 8.24 2.17
CA ARG A 37 16.43 7.12 3.14
C ARG A 37 15.67 7.42 4.43
N GLN A 38 15.69 8.67 4.87
CA GLN A 38 14.96 9.13 6.05
C GLN A 38 13.45 9.07 5.83
N ALA A 39 12.96 9.59 4.70
CA ALA A 39 11.54 9.54 4.35
C ALA A 39 11.04 8.09 4.19
N LYS A 40 11.88 7.21 3.62
CA LYS A 40 11.59 5.77 3.54
C LYS A 40 11.39 5.14 4.92
N ASN A 41 12.31 5.41 5.85
CA ASN A 41 12.26 4.83 7.20
C ASN A 41 11.06 5.37 8.01
N GLN A 42 10.73 6.65 7.86
CA GLN A 42 9.55 7.26 8.48
C GLN A 42 8.26 6.64 7.94
N ALA A 43 8.11 6.58 6.61
CA ALA A 43 6.95 5.97 5.97
C ALA A 43 6.80 4.48 6.34
N GLU A 44 7.90 3.75 6.50
CA GLU A 44 7.89 2.38 6.98
C GLU A 44 7.42 2.27 8.43
N GLY A 45 7.90 3.13 9.32
CA GLY A 45 7.45 3.18 10.72
C GLY A 45 5.95 3.47 10.82
N GLU A 46 5.47 4.47 10.08
CA GLU A 46 4.06 4.85 10.04
C GLU A 46 3.17 3.75 9.44
N LEU A 47 3.60 3.11 8.35
CA LEU A 47 2.89 1.99 7.74
C LEU A 47 2.79 0.81 8.73
N VAL A 48 3.88 0.49 9.42
CA VAL A 48 3.91 -0.58 10.42
C VAL A 48 3.03 -0.25 11.62
N ALA A 49 3.03 0.99 12.10
CA ALA A 49 2.15 1.43 13.19
C ALA A 49 0.67 1.34 12.79
N ALA A 50 0.32 1.69 11.55
CA ALA A 50 -1.06 1.73 11.08
C ALA A 50 -1.66 0.34 10.81
N VAL A 51 -0.90 -0.60 10.25
CA VAL A 51 -1.44 -1.92 9.81
C VAL A 51 -0.75 -3.14 10.43
N GLY A 52 0.35 -2.93 11.16
CA GLY A 52 1.20 -4.00 11.68
C GLY A 52 2.22 -4.52 10.66
N LYS A 53 3.34 -5.07 11.16
CA LYS A 53 4.49 -5.53 10.35
C LYS A 53 4.10 -6.44 9.19
N ARG A 54 3.26 -7.47 9.42
CA ARG A 54 2.90 -8.46 8.38
C ARG A 54 2.13 -7.83 7.21
N LYS A 55 1.19 -6.93 7.49
CA LYS A 55 0.40 -6.25 6.44
C LYS A 55 1.24 -5.18 5.73
N ALA A 56 2.09 -4.47 6.46
CA ALA A 56 3.02 -3.50 5.90
C ALA A 56 3.90 -4.13 4.81
N THR A 57 4.48 -5.32 5.06
CA THR A 57 5.28 -6.03 4.05
C THR A 57 4.47 -6.41 2.82
N ARG A 58 3.24 -6.93 2.99
CA ARG A 58 2.36 -7.25 1.85
C ARG A 58 2.01 -6.02 1.02
N LEU A 59 1.68 -4.89 1.66
CA LEU A 59 1.38 -3.64 0.96
C LEU A 59 2.60 -3.10 0.19
N LYS A 60 3.80 -3.23 0.76
CA LYS A 60 5.05 -2.89 0.05
C LYS A 60 5.28 -3.79 -1.16
N GLU A 61 5.08 -5.10 -1.03
CA GLU A 61 5.19 -6.03 -2.16
C GLU A 61 4.16 -5.72 -3.25
N ASP A 62 2.92 -5.43 -2.88
CA ASP A 62 1.88 -5.05 -3.84
C ASP A 62 2.20 -3.71 -4.51
N ALA A 63 2.74 -2.74 -3.77
CA ALA A 63 3.23 -1.48 -4.32
C ALA A 63 4.39 -1.69 -5.31
N LEU A 64 5.34 -2.57 -4.99
CA LEU A 64 6.43 -2.97 -5.88
C LEU A 64 5.92 -3.67 -7.15
N ARG A 65 4.96 -4.60 -7.00
CA ARG A 65 4.32 -5.28 -8.15
C ARG A 65 3.60 -4.28 -9.05
N ARG A 66 2.86 -3.32 -8.48
CA ARG A 66 2.16 -2.25 -9.23
C ARG A 66 3.14 -1.31 -9.93
N ALA A 67 4.27 -1.00 -9.30
CA ALA A 67 5.31 -0.17 -9.88
C ALA A 67 6.08 -0.87 -11.04
N GLY A 68 5.68 -2.07 -11.45
CA GLY A 68 6.32 -2.81 -12.53
C GLY A 68 7.68 -3.41 -12.15
N ALA A 69 8.11 -3.21 -10.90
CA ALA A 69 9.27 -3.90 -10.33
C ALA A 69 8.88 -5.35 -10.07
N ARG A 70 8.92 -6.19 -11.12
CA ARG A 70 8.85 -7.65 -10.98
C ARG A 70 9.80 -8.05 -9.87
N ALA A 71 9.27 -8.72 -8.83
CA ALA A 71 10.06 -9.29 -7.76
C ALA A 71 11.21 -10.09 -8.39
N LYS A 72 12.41 -9.54 -8.32
CA LYS A 72 13.63 -10.11 -8.89
C LYS A 72 13.92 -11.38 -8.07
N GLY A 73 13.33 -12.53 -8.45
CA GLY A 73 13.72 -13.83 -7.88
C GLY A 73 12.66 -14.92 -7.71
N LEU A 74 11.36 -14.70 -7.91
CA LEU A 74 10.36 -15.76 -7.58
C LEU A 74 9.95 -16.67 -8.76
N HIS A 75 10.69 -16.66 -9.88
CA HIS A 75 10.34 -17.43 -11.09
C HIS A 75 11.47 -18.36 -11.57
N ARG A 76 12.40 -18.74 -10.68
CA ARG A 76 13.55 -19.61 -11.01
C ARG A 76 13.77 -20.79 -10.05
N LEU A 77 12.74 -21.21 -9.30
CA LEU A 77 12.85 -22.37 -8.40
C LEU A 77 11.82 -23.48 -8.67
N PHE A 78 11.05 -23.39 -9.76
CA PHE A 78 10.20 -24.47 -10.26
C PHE A 78 10.31 -24.56 -11.79
N GLY A 79 11.53 -24.82 -12.27
CA GLY A 79 11.83 -25.20 -13.66
C GLY A 79 12.71 -26.42 -13.64
#